data_AF-A0A839AP59-F1
#
_entry.id   AF-A0A839AP59-F1
#
_cell.length_a   1.000
_cell.length_b   1.000
_cell.length_c   1.000
_cell.angle_alpha   90.00
_cell.angle_beta   90.00
_cell.angle_gamma   90.00
#
_symmetry.space_group_name_H-M   'P 1'
#
loop_
_entity.id
_entity.type
_entity.pdbx_description
1 polymer ?
#
loop_
_entity_poly.entity_id
_entity_poly.type
_entity_poly.pdbx_seq_one_letter_code
_entity_poly.pdbx_strand_id
1 'polypeptide(L)' 'MGEIIKKFGAITIAESDIDFELNKPHAKGGLNSVHIQSNKMRIEMDEKEFLKLSLTILEAEKKLKRLKGL' A
#
# COMPACT_ATOMS: atom_id res chain seq x y z
N MET A 1 -3.15 -9.69 -14.85
CA MET A 1 -3.40 -8.72 -13.77
C MET A 1 -4.75 -8.99 -13.14
N GLY A 2 -4.79 -9.09 -11.80
CA GLY A 2 -6.03 -9.21 -11.05
C GLY A 2 -6.97 -8.05 -11.38
N GLU A 3 -8.26 -8.25 -11.19
CA GLU A 3 -9.23 -7.18 -11.40
C GLU A 3 -9.07 -6.12 -10.29
N ILE A 4 -8.94 -4.84 -10.65
CA ILE A 4 -8.86 -3.75 -9.68
C ILE A 4 -10.21 -3.68 -8.97
N ILE A 5 -10.20 -3.93 -7.66
CA ILE A 5 -11.38 -3.77 -6.81
C ILE A 5 -11.56 -2.29 -6.48
N LYS A 6 -10.47 -1.62 -6.08
CA LYS A 6 -10.52 -0.23 -5.64
C LYS A 6 -9.17 0.47 -5.74
N LYS A 7 -9.14 1.66 -6.32
CA LYS A 7 -8.04 2.62 -6.13
C LYS A 7 -8.33 3.45 -4.89
N PHE A 8 -7.41 3.44 -3.92
CA PHE A 8 -7.63 4.06 -2.61
C PHE A 8 -6.65 5.20 -2.29
N GLY A 9 -5.68 5.44 -3.16
CA GLY A 9 -4.79 6.59 -3.05
C GLY A 9 -4.01 6.83 -4.33
N ALA A 10 -3.54 8.06 -4.47
CA ALA A 10 -2.54 8.45 -5.45
C ALA A 10 -1.66 9.53 -4.82
N ILE A 11 -0.36 9.48 -5.06
CA ILE A 11 0.59 10.51 -4.65
C ILE A 11 1.59 10.76 -5.77
N THR A 12 1.95 12.01 -6.00
CA THR A 12 3.01 12.39 -6.93
C THR A 12 4.29 12.67 -6.15
N ILE A 13 5.37 11.96 -6.48
CA ILE A 13 6.71 12.18 -5.90
C ILE A 13 7.69 12.41 -7.04
N ALA A 14 8.35 13.58 -7.07
CA ALA A 14 9.38 13.94 -8.06
C ALA A 14 8.99 13.55 -9.50
N GLU A 15 7.79 13.96 -9.91
CA GLU A 15 7.18 13.72 -11.24
C GLU A 15 6.74 12.27 -11.51
N SER A 16 6.82 11.38 -10.53
CA SER A 16 6.25 10.03 -10.62
C SER A 16 4.92 9.96 -9.89
N ASP A 17 3.86 9.62 -10.61
CA ASP A 17 2.58 9.25 -10.01
C ASP A 17 2.67 7.83 -9.46
N ILE A 18 2.34 7.69 -8.19
CA ILE A 18 2.30 6.43 -7.46
C ILE A 18 0.85 6.18 -7.05
N ASP A 19 0.30 5.08 -7.54
CA ASP A 19 -1.06 4.64 -7.30
C ASP A 19 -1.11 3.51 -6.29
N PHE A 20 -2.17 3.52 -5.47
CA PHE A 20 -2.44 2.51 -4.47
C PHE A 20 -3.77 1.83 -4.77
N GLU A 21 -3.71 0.52 -5.02
CA GLU A 21 -4.84 -0.26 -5.52
C GLU A 21 -5.01 -1.56 -4.76
N LEU A 22 -6.27 -1.91 -4.46
CA LEU A 22 -6.67 -3.22 -3.99
C LEU A 22 -7.12 -4.04 -5.19
N ASN A 23 -6.53 -5.23 -5.35
CA ASN A 23 -6.71 -6.10 -6.49
C ASN A 23 -7.24 -7.46 -6.05
N LYS A 24 -8.11 -8.03 -6.89
CA LYS A 24 -8.66 -9.37 -6.70
C LYS A 24 -7.63 -10.41 -7.15
N PRO A 25 -7.50 -11.55 -6.45
CA PRO A 25 -6.65 -12.65 -6.91
C PRO A 25 -7.07 -13.15 -8.30
N HIS A 26 -6.06 -13.63 -9.04
CA HIS A 26 -6.26 -14.33 -10.31
C HIS A 26 -6.93 -15.69 -10.16
N ALA A 27 -6.61 -16.41 -9.08
CA ALA A 27 -7.15 -17.73 -8.81
C ALA A 27 -8.37 -17.63 -7.89
N LYS A 28 -9.35 -18.50 -8.13
CA LYS A 28 -10.53 -18.64 -7.27
C LYS A 28 -10.07 -19.11 -5.88
N GLY A 29 -10.33 -18.30 -4.85
CA GLY A 29 -9.90 -18.56 -3.47
C GLY A 29 -8.54 -17.98 -3.07
N GLY A 30 -7.87 -17.22 -3.95
CA GLY A 30 -6.67 -16.47 -3.57
C GLY A 30 -6.95 -15.33 -2.59
N LEU A 31 -5.88 -14.72 -2.06
CA LEU A 31 -5.99 -13.51 -1.24
C LEU A 31 -5.99 -12.27 -2.13
N ASN A 32 -6.68 -11.21 -1.70
CA ASN A 32 -6.55 -9.91 -2.35
C ASN A 32 -5.12 -9.38 -2.15
N SER A 33 -4.63 -8.67 -3.15
CA SER A 33 -3.33 -8.03 -3.11
C SER A 33 -3.44 -6.52 -3.18
N VAL A 34 -2.55 -5.83 -2.48
CA VAL A 34 -2.37 -4.38 -2.58
C VAL A 34 -1.21 -4.10 -3.51
N HIS A 35 -1.45 -3.29 -4.53
CA HIS A 35 -0.43 -2.78 -5.44
C HIS A 35 -0.09 -1.35 -5.08
N ILE A 36 1.21 -1.08 -4.91
CA ILE A 36 1.78 0.26 -4.86
C ILE A 36 2.63 0.38 -6.12
N GLN A 37 2.18 1.18 -7.09
CA GLN A 37 2.75 1.14 -8.42
C GLN A 37 2.91 2.52 -9.06
N SER A 38 3.97 2.64 -9.87
CA SER A 38 4.20 3.76 -10.77
C SER A 38 4.53 3.22 -12.16
N ASN A 39 4.88 4.13 -13.07
CA ASN A 39 5.41 3.77 -14.39
C ASN A 39 6.74 3.00 -14.36
N LYS A 40 7.49 3.02 -13.25
CA LYS A 40 8.83 2.40 -13.13
C LYS A 40 8.88 1.22 -12.17
N MET A 41 7.96 1.13 -11.22
CA MET A 41 7.99 0.09 -10.18
C MET A 41 6.60 -0.37 -9.80
N ARG A 42 6.52 -1.62 -9.33
CA ARG A 42 5.33 -2.17 -8.69
C ARG A 42 5.78 -2.98 -7.50
N ILE A 43 5.20 -2.69 -6.34
CA ILE A 43 5.25 -3.53 -5.15
C ILE A 43 3.87 -4.16 -5.00
N GLU A 44 3.84 -5.48 -4.87
CA GLU A 44 2.64 -6.25 -4.62
C GLU A 44 2.81 -7.01 -3.30
N MET A 45 1.77 -7.02 -2.48
CA MET A 45 1.73 -7.77 -1.23
C MET A 45 0.30 -8.17 -0.88
N ASP A 46 0.14 -9.20 -0.05
CA ASP A 46 -1.17 -9.60 0.43
C ASP A 46 -1.82 -8.49 1.29
N GLU A 47 -3.14 -8.34 1.21
CA GLU A 47 -3.89 -7.33 1.96
C GLU A 47 -3.59 -7.38 3.48
N LYS A 48 -3.47 -8.59 4.04
CA LYS A 48 -3.13 -8.79 5.47
C LYS A 48 -1.73 -8.29 5.82
N GLU A 49 -0.77 -8.44 4.91
CA GLU A 49 0.60 -7.96 5.10
C GLU A 49 0.65 -6.44 5.03
N PHE A 50 -0.02 -5.86 4.03
CA PHE A 50 -0.16 -4.41 3.89
C PHE A 50 -0.72 -3.76 5.16
N LEU A 51 -1.77 -4.34 5.76
CA LEU A 51 -2.35 -3.83 6.99
C LEU A 51 -1.36 -3.89 8.18
N LYS A 52 -0.60 -4.98 8.32
CA LYS A 52 0.41 -5.12 9.38
C LYS A 52 1.52 -4.09 9.24
N LEU A 53 2.02 -3.87 8.02
CA LEU A 53 3.05 -2.87 7.74
C LEU A 53 2.52 -1.46 8.02
N SER A 54 1.30 -1.16 7.55
CA SER A 54 0.66 0.14 7.76
C SER A 54 0.49 0.46 9.25
N LEU A 55 0.02 -0.50 10.05
CA LEU A 55 -0.10 -0.33 11.51
C LEU A 55 1.26 -0.11 12.17
N THR A 56 2.28 -0.83 11.71
CA THR A 56 3.66 -0.67 12.22
C THR A 56 4.20 0.73 11.96
N ILE A 57 3.99 1.26 10.75
CA ILE A 57 4.40 2.61 10.35
C ILE A 57 3.66 3.66 11.20
N LEU A 58 2.34 3.51 11.40
CA LEU A 58 1.55 4.43 12.21
C LEU A 58 2.03 4.47 13.68
N GLU A 59 2.35 3.31 14.27
CA GLU A 59 2.89 3.29 15.63
C GLU A 59 4.32 3.82 15.72
N ALA A 60 5.15 3.58 14.70
CA ALA A 60 6.48 4.17 14.62
C ALA A 60 6.39 5.71 14.53
N GLU A 61 5.47 6.25 13.73
CA GLU A 61 5.23 7.68 13.59
C GLU A 61 4.82 8.30 14.94
N LYS A 62 3.85 7.71 15.64
CA LYS A 62 3.42 8.15 16.98
C LYS A 62 4.58 8.20 17.97
N LYS A 63 5.40 7.14 18.01
CA LYS A 63 6.59 7.09 18.88
C LYS A 63 7.61 8.16 18.50
N LEU A 64 7.83 8.39 17.21
CA LEU A 64 8.76 9.40 16.72
C LEU A 64 8.31 10.82 17.10
N LYS A 65 7.01 11.13 16.98
CA LYS A 65 6.45 12.42 17.43
C LYS A 65 6.71 12.65 18.91
N ARG A 66 6.42 11.65 19.75
CA ARG A 66 6.71 11.70 21.18
C ARG A 66 8.18 11.94 21.49
N LEU A 67 9.11 11.28 20.77
CA LEU A 67 10.55 11.49 20.94
C LEU A 67 11.00 12.90 20.53
N LYS A 68 10.29 13.54 19.59
CA LYS A 68 10.52 14.93 19.19
C LYS A 68 9.83 15.96 20.08
N GLY A 69 9.05 15.52 21.08
CA GLY A 69 8.24 16.41 21.92
C GLY A 69 7.05 17.03 21.19
N LEU A 70 6.56 16.39 20.12
CA LEU A 70 5.38 16.78 19.33
C LEU A 70 4.14 15.96 19.72
#